data_AF-Q07TB1-F1
#
_entry.id   AF-Q07TB1-F1
#
_cell.length_a   1.000
_cell.length_b   1.000
_cell.length_c   1.000
_cell.angle_alpha   90.00
_cell.angle_beta   90.00
_cell.angle_gamma   90.00
#
_symmetry.space_group_name_H-M   'P 1'
#
loop_
_entity.id
_entity.type
_entity.pdbx_description
1 polymer ?
#
loop_
_entity_poly.entity_id
_entity_poly.type
_entity_poly.pdbx_seq_one_letter_code
_entity_poly.pdbx_strand_id
1 'polypeptide(L)'
;MADTPSPARIEAFKLAANWFNTVSAGLITVGVFTPTAIWVYGIGDEPRNSFLFTSLPVVCICGSFALHLMGQWFILKLSNDDDRQ
;
A
#
# COMPACT_ATOMS: atom_id res chain seq x y z
N MET A 1 -26.54 -1.56 26.08
CA MET A 1 -25.27 -0.83 26.31
C MET A 1 -24.35 -1.30 25.21
N ALA A 2 -24.22 -0.50 24.14
CA ALA A 2 -23.35 -0.82 23.02
C ALA A 2 -21.91 -0.91 23.55
N ASP A 3 -21.26 -2.04 23.28
CA ASP A 3 -19.88 -2.29 23.67
C ASP A 3 -18.98 -1.51 22.70
N THR A 4 -18.84 -0.20 22.93
CA THR A 4 -17.97 0.66 22.13
C THR A 4 -16.60 0.02 22.01
N PRO A 5 -16.05 -0.17 20.79
CA PRO A 5 -14.78 -0.85 20.61
C PRO A 5 -13.70 -0.18 21.46
N SER A 6 -13.00 -1.00 22.26
CA SER A 6 -12.03 -0.46 23.21
C SER A 6 -11.01 0.44 22.49
N PRO A 7 -10.58 1.56 23.10
CA PRO A 7 -9.68 2.52 22.45
C PRO A 7 -8.40 1.87 21.92
N ALA A 8 -7.89 0.83 22.60
CA ALA A 8 -6.76 0.03 22.15
C ALA A 8 -7.00 -0.67 20.78
N ARG A 9 -8.24 -1.11 20.52
CA ARG A 9 -8.61 -1.76 19.26
C ARG A 9 -8.64 -0.75 18.11
N ILE A 10 -9.15 0.46 18.36
CA ILE A 10 -9.16 1.56 17.40
C ILE A 10 -7.74 2.01 17.04
N GLU A 11 -6.86 2.13 18.04
CA GLU A 11 -5.45 2.47 17.82
C GLU A 11 -4.72 1.39 17.00
N ALA A 12 -4.95 0.11 17.29
CA ALA A 12 -4.38 -0.99 16.52
C ALA A 12 -4.80 -0.94 15.04
N PHE A 13 -6.06 -0.59 14.74
CA PHE A 13 -6.52 -0.43 13.36
C PHE A 13 -5.88 0.73 12.64
N LYS A 14 -5.74 1.88 13.31
CA LYS A 14 -5.03 3.03 12.74
C LYS A 14 -3.57 2.69 12.45
N LEU A 15 -2.92 1.95 13.35
CA LEU A 15 -1.54 1.51 13.16
C LEU A 15 -1.39 0.55 11.98
N ALA A 16 -2.31 -0.42 11.84
CA ALA A 16 -2.33 -1.34 10.71
C ALA A 16 -2.55 -0.62 9.38
N ALA A 17 -3.50 0.32 9.32
CA ALA A 17 -3.75 1.13 8.13
C ALA A 17 -2.54 2.00 7.75
N ASN A 18 -1.88 2.62 8.74
CA ASN A 18 -0.67 3.39 8.52
C ASN A 18 0.50 2.51 8.03
N TRP A 19 0.61 1.28 8.54
CA TRP A 19 1.61 0.32 8.08
C TRP A 19 1.38 -0.08 6.63
N PHE A 20 0.14 -0.42 6.24
CA PHE A 20 -0.20 -0.72 4.85
C PHE A 20 0.06 0.47 3.91
N ASN A 21 -0.22 1.69 4.35
CA ASN A 21 0.09 2.90 3.58
C ASN A 21 1.61 3.09 3.40
N THR A 22 2.39 2.81 4.44
CA THR A 22 3.86 2.92 4.40
C THR A 22 4.47 1.87 3.47
N VAL A 23 3.98 0.63 3.51
CA VAL A 23 4.41 -0.44 2.60
C VAL A 23 4.03 -0.11 1.15
N SER A 24 2.83 0.43 0.92
CA SER A 24 2.39 0.90 -0.40
C SER A 24 3.30 2.01 -0.94
N ALA A 25 3.62 3.01 -0.11
CA ALA A 25 4.56 4.07 -0.49
C ALA A 25 5.97 3.53 -0.77
N GLY A 26 6.44 2.57 0.01
CA GLY A 26 7.72 1.88 -0.21
C GLY A 26 7.76 1.11 -1.53
N LEU A 27 6.70 0.36 -1.84
CA LEU A 27 6.58 -0.38 -3.10
C LEU A 27 6.50 0.55 -4.32
N ILE A 28 5.80 1.68 -4.23
CA ILE A 28 5.79 2.69 -5.29
C ILE A 28 7.19 3.31 -5.46
N THR A 29 7.85 3.66 -4.35
CA THR A 29 9.18 4.26 -4.41
C THR A 29 10.19 3.29 -5.05
N VAL A 30 10.25 2.05 -4.57
CA VAL A 30 11.20 1.07 -5.11
C VAL A 30 10.79 0.63 -6.52
N GLY A 31 9.52 0.36 -6.76
CA GLY A 31 9.02 -0.22 -8.01
C GLY A 31 8.82 0.77 -9.16
N VAL A 32 8.60 2.06 -8.87
CA VAL A 32 8.36 3.09 -9.89
C VAL A 32 9.50 4.10 -9.90
N PHE A 33 9.89 4.63 -8.74
CA PHE A 33 10.89 5.70 -8.69
C PHE A 33 12.28 5.20 -9.09
N THR A 34 12.68 4.00 -8.67
CA THR A 34 13.96 3.38 -9.06
C THR A 34 14.10 3.20 -10.58
N PRO A 35 13.16 2.55 -11.30
CA PRO A 35 13.29 2.43 -12.76
C PRO A 35 13.15 3.79 -13.45
N THR A 36 12.31 4.71 -12.97
CA THR A 36 12.26 6.07 -13.53
C THR A 36 13.60 6.80 -13.37
N ALA A 37 14.29 6.65 -12.23
CA ALA A 37 15.60 7.26 -12.01
C ALA A 37 16.68 6.70 -12.93
N ILE A 38 16.70 5.37 -13.16
CA ILE A 38 17.59 4.73 -14.12
C ILE A 38 17.33 5.27 -15.54
N TRP A 39 16.05 5.39 -15.93
CA TRP A 39 15.68 5.83 -17.29
C TRP A 39 15.96 7.32 -17.55
N VAL A 40 15.66 8.21 -16.59
CA VAL A 40 15.82 9.66 -16.76
C VAL A 40 17.25 10.12 -16.53
N TYR A 41 17.92 9.57 -15.51
CA TYR A 41 19.23 10.06 -15.07
C TYR A 41 20.38 9.13 -15.44
N GLY A 42 20.12 7.91 -15.95
CA GLY A 42 21.17 6.93 -16.24
C GLY A 42 21.91 6.44 -14.99
N ILE A 43 21.30 6.60 -13.81
CA ILE A 43 21.90 6.18 -12.53
C ILE A 43 21.66 4.66 -12.37
N GLY A 44 22.58 3.85 -12.89
CA GLY A 44 22.58 2.39 -12.76
C GLY A 44 22.70 1.64 -14.09
N ASP A 45 22.92 0.32 -14.02
CA ASP A 45 23.01 -0.53 -15.21
C ASP A 45 21.66 -0.65 -15.91
N GLU A 46 21.66 -0.55 -17.24
CA GLU A 46 20.46 -0.74 -18.04
C GLU A 46 19.91 -2.16 -17.86
N PRO A 47 18.60 -2.31 -17.65
CA PRO A 47 18.01 -3.62 -17.39
C PRO A 47 18.17 -4.51 -18.62
N ARG A 48 18.88 -5.62 -18.45
CA ARG A 48 19.08 -6.65 -19.48
C ARG A 48 17.77 -7.20 -20.08
N ASN A 49 16.65 -7.03 -19.38
CA ASN A 49 15.31 -7.44 -19.81
C ASN A 49 14.32 -6.28 -19.69
N SER A 50 14.03 -5.63 -20.81
CA SER A 50 13.04 -4.54 -20.90
C SER A 50 11.65 -4.98 -20.41
N PHE A 51 11.29 -6.25 -20.55
CA PHE A 51 10.01 -6.78 -20.07
C PHE A 51 9.87 -6.71 -18.54
N LEU A 52 10.95 -7.01 -17.80
CA LEU A 52 10.95 -6.88 -16.35
C LEU A 52 10.89 -5.42 -15.94
N PHE A 53 11.60 -4.53 -16.64
CA PHE A 53 11.59 -3.10 -16.34
C PHE A 53 10.22 -2.44 -16.49
N THR A 54 9.42 -2.88 -17.47
CA THR A 54 8.07 -2.34 -17.68
C THR A 54 7.03 -3.04 -16.80
N SER A 55 7.18 -4.34 -16.52
CA SER A 55 6.21 -5.08 -15.70
C SER A 55 6.35 -4.80 -14.21
N LEU A 56 7.56 -4.66 -13.67
CA LEU A 56 7.81 -4.40 -12.25
C LEU A 56 7.05 -3.18 -11.68
N PRO A 57 7.09 -1.99 -12.32
CA PRO A 57 6.31 -0.83 -11.87
C PRO A 57 4.80 -1.09 -11.93
N VAL A 58 4.32 -1.78 -12.96
CA VAL A 58 2.89 -2.13 -13.08
C VAL A 58 2.46 -3.06 -11.94
N VAL A 59 3.23 -4.10 -11.64
CA VAL A 59 2.91 -5.02 -10.54
C VAL A 59 3.03 -4.31 -9.19
N CYS A 60 4.03 -3.43 -9.01
CA CYS A 60 4.16 -2.63 -7.80
C CYS A 60 3.01 -1.64 -7.62
N ILE A 61 2.56 -0.96 -8.68
CA ILE A 61 1.40 -0.05 -8.63
C ILE A 61 0.15 -0.86 -8.29
N CYS A 62 -0.12 -1.95 -9.01
CA CYS A 62 -1.29 -2.79 -8.77
C CYS A 62 -1.29 -3.37 -7.34
N GLY A 63 -0.14 -3.87 -6.87
CA GLY A 63 0.02 -4.38 -5.50
C GLY A 63 -0.16 -3.29 -4.45
N SER A 64 0.44 -2.12 -4.66
CA SER A 64 0.32 -0.96 -3.77
C SER A 64 -1.11 -0.43 -3.69
N PHE A 65 -1.82 -0.43 -4.82
CA PHE A 65 -3.21 -0.01 -4.92
C PHE A 65 -4.14 -1.02 -4.23
N ALA A 66 -3.90 -2.32 -4.43
CA ALA A 66 -4.62 -3.37 -3.72
C ALA A 66 -4.40 -3.31 -2.20
N LEU A 67 -3.16 -3.07 -1.75
CA LEU A 67 -2.82 -2.87 -0.34
C LEU A 67 -3.51 -1.63 0.26
N HIS A 68 -3.53 -0.52 -0.49
CA HIS A 68 -4.19 0.71 -0.05
C HIS A 68 -5.72 0.50 0.06
N LEU A 69 -6.32 -0.14 -0.95
CA LEU A 69 -7.74 -0.48 -0.95
C LEU A 69 -8.10 -1.46 0.16
N MET A 70 -7.29 -2.50 0.41
CA MET A 70 -7.52 -3.43 1.52
C MET A 70 -7.48 -2.72 2.88
N GLY A 71 -6.54 -1.79 3.08
CA GLY A 71 -6.48 -0.97 4.30
C GLY A 71 -7.74 -0.15 4.50
N GLN A 72 -8.25 0.49 3.45
CA GLN A 72 -9.52 1.23 3.50
C GLN A 72 -10.73 0.32 3.74
N TRP A 73 -10.79 -0.82 3.04
CA TRP A 73 -11.88 -1.78 3.18
C TRP A 73 -11.96 -2.35 4.59
N PHE A 74 -10.81 -2.59 5.25
CA PHE A 74 -10.77 -3.09 6.61
C PHE A 74 -11.37 -2.08 7.60
N ILE A 75 -11.05 -0.79 7.45
CA ILE A 75 -11.62 0.28 8.28
C ILE A 75 -13.13 0.40 8.03
N LEU A 76 -13.55 0.35 6.76
CA LEU A 76 -14.96 0.54 6.37
C LEU A 76 -15.83 -0.64 6.80
N LYS A 77 -15.30 -1.88 6.72
CA LYS A 77 -15.96 -3.08 7.24
C LYS A 77 -16.20 -2.98 8.74
N LEU A 78 -15.23 -2.45 9.48
CA LEU A 78 -15.34 -2.29 10.93
C LEU A 78 -16.32 -1.20 11.34
N SER A 79 -16.33 -0.07 10.62
CA SER A 79 -17.33 0.99 10.82
C SER A 79 -18.75 0.48 10.63
N ASN A 80 -18.96 -0.37 9.61
CA ASN A 80 -20.28 -0.90 9.29
C ASN A 80 -20.73 -2.02 10.26
N ASP A 81 -19.80 -2.69 10.94
CA ASP A 81 -20.13 -3.62 12.02
C ASP A 81 -20.48 -2.87 13.33
N ASP A 82 -19.85 -1.72 13.60
CA ASP A 82 -20.20 -0.84 14.73
C ASP A 82 -21.62 -0.26 14.57
N ASP A 83 -22.02 0.13 13.35
CA ASP A 83 -23.36 0.66 13.05
C ASP A 83 -24.49 -0.40 13.15
N ARG A 84 -24.15 -1.69 13.22
CA ARG A 84 -25.12 -2.81 13.29
C ARG A 84 -25.31 -3.38 14.70
N GLN A 85 -24.48 -2.99 15.67
CA GLN A 85 -24.60 -3.43 17.07
C GLN A 85 -25.38 -2.42 17.94
#